data_AF-A0A316T6G1-F1
#
_entry.id   AF-A0A316T6G1-F1
#
_cell.length_a   1.000
_cell.length_b   1.000
_cell.length_c   1.000
_cell.angle_alpha   90.00
_cell.angle_beta   90.00
_cell.angle_gamma   90.00
#
_symmetry.space_group_name_H-M   'P 1'
#
loop_
_entity.id
_entity.type
_entity.pdbx_description
1 polymer ?
#
loop_
_entity_poly.entity_id
_entity_poly.type
_entity_poly.pdbx_seq_one_letter_code
_entity_poly.pdbx_strand_id
1 'polypeptide(L)'
;MTYNLLMLFGLQYLNVSTGIFTLSMTTVVLPVLLLLRRQKIRINTWLGVGLILIGILLAVNLHTDLSQLPGIGIMLVVCLLRAWYIIKLNEAAKEMEPIQLSALILGVVAVLSFLIWLFIEPRTVFALSYSSEMLSSIFVYSYFICAFATVINIFAQKQASARTASVIYSLEIVFSTIFSATLPPILVDRIILTPSLVIGCVLVALGAFLSEFDATAFVVAWKRRWSA
;
A
#
# COMPACT_ATOMS: atom_id res chain seq x y z
N MET A 1 8.81 6.15 -8.59
CA MET A 1 9.50 7.35 -8.06
C MET A 1 8.52 8.46 -7.70
N THR A 2 7.72 8.98 -8.65
CA THR A 2 6.78 10.10 -8.41
C THR A 2 5.82 9.87 -7.24
N TYR A 3 5.22 8.67 -7.13
CA TYR A 3 4.30 8.37 -6.03
C TYR A 3 5.00 8.36 -4.65
N ASN A 4 6.28 7.95 -4.57
CA ASN A 4 7.04 7.94 -3.31
C ASN A 4 7.32 9.37 -2.82
N LEU A 5 7.70 10.28 -3.73
CA LEU A 5 7.94 11.68 -3.37
C LEU A 5 6.65 12.35 -2.88
N LEU A 6 5.56 12.20 -3.62
CA LEU A 6 4.25 12.71 -3.21
C LEU A 6 3.78 12.10 -1.88
N MET A 7 4.05 10.82 -1.65
CA MET A 7 3.75 10.16 -0.37
C MET A 7 4.53 10.79 0.79
N LEU A 8 5.84 11.00 0.64
CA LEU A 8 6.66 11.64 1.66
C LEU A 8 6.17 13.05 1.98
N PHE A 9 5.83 13.86 0.96
CA PHE A 9 5.25 15.19 1.16
C PHE A 9 3.87 15.12 1.83
N GLY A 10 3.00 14.20 1.43
CA GLY A 10 1.66 14.06 2.00
C GLY A 10 1.69 13.64 3.48
N LEU A 11 2.60 12.73 3.85
CA LEU A 11 2.73 12.23 5.21
C LEU A 11 3.22 13.29 6.21
N GLN A 12 3.90 14.36 5.77
CA GLN A 12 4.31 15.47 6.66
C GLN A 12 3.13 16.20 7.31
N TYR A 13 1.96 16.16 6.67
CA TYR A 13 0.74 16.81 7.17
C TYR A 13 -0.16 15.85 7.96
N LEU A 14 0.16 14.55 8.00
CA LEU A 14 -0.71 13.53 8.54
C LEU A 14 -0.09 12.84 9.75
N ASN A 15 -0.94 12.47 10.70
CA ASN A 15 -0.54 11.48 11.69
C ASN A 15 -0.32 10.12 10.99
N VAL A 16 0.63 9.33 11.52
CA VAL A 16 0.94 7.97 11.09
C VAL A 16 -0.32 7.13 10.85
N SER A 17 -1.29 7.16 11.76
CA SER A 17 -2.56 6.42 11.60
C SER A 17 -3.33 6.88 10.36
N THR A 18 -3.65 8.19 10.26
CA THR A 18 -4.37 8.76 9.12
C THR A 18 -3.65 8.50 7.80
N GLY A 19 -2.33 8.55 7.78
CA GLY A 19 -1.51 8.24 6.61
C GLY A 19 -1.69 6.81 6.12
N ILE A 20 -1.54 5.81 7.01
CA ILE A 20 -1.67 4.38 6.66
C ILE A 20 -3.10 4.07 6.18
N PHE A 21 -4.11 4.58 6.89
CA PHE A 21 -5.51 4.38 6.49
C PHE A 21 -5.87 5.09 5.18
N THR A 22 -5.35 6.30 4.94
CA THR A 22 -5.59 6.98 3.65
C THR A 22 -4.90 6.24 2.50
N LEU A 23 -3.69 5.72 2.71
CA LEU A 23 -2.97 4.93 1.71
C LEU A 23 -3.71 3.65 1.32
N SER A 24 -4.47 3.06 2.26
CA SER A 24 -5.30 1.90 1.98
C SER A 24 -6.44 2.14 1.00
N MET A 25 -6.82 3.40 0.74
CA MET A 25 -7.74 3.75 -0.33
C MET A 25 -7.26 3.26 -1.70
N THR A 26 -5.96 2.96 -1.86
CA THR A 26 -5.44 2.28 -3.06
C THR A 26 -6.24 1.01 -3.38
N THR A 27 -6.70 0.26 -2.37
CA THR A 27 -7.49 -0.97 -2.52
C THR A 27 -8.91 -0.71 -3.05
N VAL A 28 -9.46 0.48 -2.78
CA VAL A 28 -10.73 0.97 -3.33
C VAL A 28 -10.55 1.50 -4.75
N VAL A 29 -9.47 2.22 -5.01
CA VAL A 29 -9.16 2.79 -6.33
C VAL A 29 -8.84 1.71 -7.36
N LEU A 30 -8.20 0.61 -6.94
CA LEU A 30 -7.79 -0.48 -7.82
C LEU A 30 -8.93 -1.06 -8.66
N PRO A 31 -10.07 -1.54 -8.10
CA PRO A 31 -11.19 -2.02 -8.90
C PRO A 31 -11.78 -0.93 -9.80
N VAL A 32 -11.90 0.31 -9.34
CA VAL A 32 -12.41 1.42 -10.19
C VAL A 32 -11.55 1.59 -11.44
N LEU A 33 -10.22 1.52 -11.30
CA LEU A 33 -9.30 1.63 -12.43
C LEU A 33 -9.35 0.40 -13.37
N LEU A 34 -9.62 -0.80 -12.84
CA LEU A 34 -9.85 -2.00 -13.65
C LEU A 34 -11.16 -1.92 -14.46
N LEU A 35 -12.19 -1.25 -13.92
CA LEU A 35 -13.46 -1.02 -14.63
C LEU A 35 -13.24 -0.12 -15.86
N LEU A 36 -12.44 0.93 -15.72
CA LEU A 36 -12.06 1.82 -16.83
C LEU A 36 -11.33 1.07 -17.95
N ARG A 37 -10.66 -0.03 -17.61
CA ARG A 37 -10.02 -0.96 -18.56
C ARG A 37 -10.96 -2.04 -19.09
N ARG A 38 -12.28 -1.86 -18.95
CA ARG A 38 -13.35 -2.76 -19.41
C ARG A 38 -13.31 -4.17 -18.82
N GLN A 39 -12.68 -4.36 -17.66
CA GLN A 39 -12.76 -5.63 -16.95
C GLN A 39 -14.08 -5.73 -16.19
N LYS A 40 -14.72 -6.90 -16.25
CA LYS A 40 -15.96 -7.15 -15.52
C LYS A 40 -15.66 -7.28 -14.03
N ILE A 41 -16.29 -6.44 -13.22
CA ILE A 41 -16.18 -6.45 -11.76
C ILE A 41 -17.44 -7.07 -11.17
N ARG A 42 -17.26 -7.94 -10.17
CA ARG A 42 -18.36 -8.61 -9.49
C ARG A 42 -18.96 -7.70 -8.42
N ILE A 43 -20.24 -7.91 -8.09
CA ILE A 43 -20.94 -7.15 -7.06
C ILE A 43 -20.28 -7.27 -5.67
N ASN A 44 -19.70 -8.44 -5.36
CA ASN A 44 -18.97 -8.67 -4.11
C ASN A 44 -17.80 -7.70 -3.91
N THR A 45 -17.10 -7.36 -5.00
CA THR A 45 -16.00 -6.39 -4.97
C THR A 45 -16.51 -5.00 -4.56
N TRP A 46 -17.71 -4.60 -4.98
CA TRP A 46 -18.32 -3.33 -4.58
C TRP A 46 -18.77 -3.32 -3.12
N LEU A 47 -19.32 -4.44 -2.62
CA LEU A 47 -19.64 -4.57 -1.19
C LEU A 47 -18.37 -4.49 -0.32
N GLY A 48 -17.30 -5.15 -0.75
CA GLY A 48 -16.00 -5.06 -0.09
C GLY A 48 -15.44 -3.64 -0.06
N VAL A 49 -15.51 -2.93 -1.20
CA VAL A 49 -15.14 -1.51 -1.29
C VAL A 49 -15.93 -0.64 -0.32
N GLY A 50 -17.25 -0.84 -0.22
CA GLY A 50 -18.09 -0.12 0.74
C GLY A 50 -17.64 -0.34 2.19
N LEU A 51 -17.31 -1.58 2.55
CA LEU A 51 -16.84 -1.91 3.90
C LEU A 51 -15.47 -1.30 4.21
N ILE A 52 -14.56 -1.29 3.24
CA ILE A 52 -13.24 -0.65 3.36
C ILE A 52 -13.41 0.87 3.58
N LEU A 53 -14.29 1.52 2.82
CA LEU A 53 -14.57 2.95 2.99
C LEU A 53 -15.08 3.27 4.39
N ILE A 54 -16.03 2.47 4.91
CA ILE A 54 -16.54 2.63 6.29
C ILE A 54 -15.43 2.43 7.31
N GLY A 55 -14.59 1.41 7.12
CA GLY A 55 -13.46 1.14 8.02
C GLY A 55 -12.46 2.28 8.07
N ILE A 56 -12.13 2.88 6.92
CA ILE A 56 -11.24 4.04 6.85
C ILE A 56 -11.88 5.27 7.50
N LEU A 57 -13.17 5.54 7.25
CA LEU A 57 -13.88 6.66 7.88
C LEU A 57 -13.95 6.53 9.42
N LEU A 58 -14.03 5.32 9.95
CA LEU A 58 -14.01 5.10 11.40
C LEU A 58 -12.60 5.25 11.99
N ALA A 59 -11.58 4.79 11.27
CA ALA A 59 -10.20 4.86 11.73
C ALA A 59 -9.61 6.27 11.65
N VAL A 60 -9.97 7.02 10.60
CA VAL A 60 -9.67 8.44 10.45
C VAL A 60 -10.64 9.21 11.33
N ASN A 61 -10.28 9.35 12.60
CA ASN A 61 -11.06 10.05 13.62
C ASN A 61 -11.68 11.35 13.04
N LEU A 62 -13.00 11.56 13.18
CA LEU A 62 -13.73 12.69 12.56
C LEU A 62 -13.25 14.08 13.02
N HIS A 63 -12.42 14.16 14.06
CA HIS A 63 -11.65 15.35 14.41
C HIS A 63 -10.40 15.46 13.53
N THR A 64 -10.60 15.45 12.21
CA THR A 64 -9.53 15.87 11.29
C THR A 64 -9.34 17.35 11.51
N ASP A 65 -8.24 17.73 12.16
CA ASP A 65 -7.81 19.12 12.17
C ASP A 65 -7.73 19.58 10.71
N LEU A 66 -8.23 20.79 10.42
CA LEU A 66 -8.20 21.38 9.07
C LEU A 66 -6.79 21.40 8.46
N SER A 67 -5.75 21.31 9.30
CA SER A 67 -4.34 21.16 8.91
C SER A 67 -4.02 19.85 8.16
N GLN A 68 -4.80 18.79 8.33
CA GLN A 68 -4.59 17.48 7.70
C GLN A 68 -5.21 17.38 6.30
N LEU A 69 -6.18 18.24 5.98
CA LEU A 69 -6.90 18.27 4.70
C LEU A 69 -5.97 18.30 3.46
N PRO A 70 -4.92 19.14 3.39
CA PRO A 70 -3.99 19.13 2.26
C PRO A 70 -3.24 17.80 2.12
N GLY A 71 -2.85 17.18 3.24
CA GLY A 71 -2.21 15.87 3.25
C GLY A 71 -3.10 14.77 2.69
N ILE A 72 -4.38 14.77 3.08
CA ILE A 72 -5.37 13.82 2.56
C ILE A 72 -5.53 13.97 1.04
N GLY A 73 -5.63 15.20 0.54
CA GLY A 73 -5.74 15.48 -0.89
C GLY A 73 -4.54 14.94 -1.71
N ILE A 74 -3.32 15.17 -1.22
CA ILE A 74 -2.10 14.63 -1.84
C ILE A 74 -2.11 13.10 -1.80
N MET A 75 -2.50 12.51 -0.68
CA MET A 75 -2.53 11.06 -0.51
C MET A 75 -3.54 10.36 -1.41
N LEU A 76 -4.67 11.00 -1.75
CA LEU A 76 -5.59 10.47 -2.75
C LEU A 76 -4.96 10.40 -4.15
N VAL A 77 -4.18 11.41 -4.54
CA VAL A 77 -3.40 11.38 -5.79
C VAL A 77 -2.36 10.25 -5.75
N VAL A 78 -1.69 10.07 -4.60
CA VAL A 78 -0.77 8.94 -4.40
C VAL A 78 -1.47 7.60 -4.57
N CYS A 79 -2.67 7.42 -4.01
CA CYS A 79 -3.45 6.19 -4.16
C CYS A 79 -3.78 5.89 -5.63
N LEU A 80 -4.12 6.91 -6.43
CA LEU A 80 -4.34 6.78 -7.88
C LEU A 80 -3.07 6.33 -8.60
N LEU A 81 -1.94 7.00 -8.35
CA LEU A 81 -0.65 6.66 -8.97
C LEU A 81 -0.17 5.26 -8.53
N ARG A 82 -0.36 4.91 -7.26
CA ARG A 82 0.00 3.60 -6.69
C ARG A 82 -0.86 2.49 -7.29
N ALA A 83 -2.17 2.69 -7.43
CA ALA A 83 -3.06 1.73 -8.07
C ALA A 83 -2.65 1.49 -9.53
N TRP A 84 -2.32 2.56 -10.27
CA TRP A 84 -1.83 2.42 -11.64
C TRP A 84 -0.50 1.68 -11.71
N TYR A 85 0.45 2.00 -10.82
CA TYR A 85 1.72 1.29 -10.70
C TYR A 85 1.52 -0.21 -10.42
N ILE A 86 0.63 -0.57 -9.49
CA ILE A 86 0.31 -1.98 -9.18
C ILE A 86 -0.20 -2.72 -10.42
N ILE A 87 -1.12 -2.12 -11.17
CA ILE A 87 -1.66 -2.74 -12.39
C ILE A 87 -0.55 -2.96 -13.43
N LYS A 88 0.30 -1.95 -13.65
CA LYS A 88 1.43 -2.05 -14.58
C LYS A 88 2.51 -3.03 -14.13
N LEU A 89 2.77 -3.09 -12.83
CA LEU A 89 3.69 -4.05 -12.25
C LEU A 89 3.17 -5.48 -12.41
N ASN A 90 1.86 -5.71 -12.24
CA ASN A 90 1.24 -7.01 -12.44
C ASN A 90 1.32 -7.46 -13.93
N GLU A 91 1.12 -6.55 -14.88
CA GLU A 91 1.33 -6.82 -16.31
C GLU A 91 2.79 -7.22 -16.59
N ALA A 92 3.75 -6.40 -16.16
CA ALA A 92 5.18 -6.66 -16.38
C ALA A 92 5.67 -7.93 -15.68
N ALA A 93 5.16 -8.23 -14.48
CA ALA A 93 5.53 -9.42 -13.72
C ALA A 93 5.07 -10.73 -14.39
N LYS A 94 4.08 -10.68 -15.29
CA LYS A 94 3.64 -11.84 -16.09
C LYS A 94 4.49 -12.06 -17.33
N GLU A 95 5.08 -10.99 -17.87
CA GLU A 95 5.88 -11.02 -19.10
C GLU A 95 7.37 -11.27 -18.83
N MET A 96 7.87 -10.90 -17.65
CA MET A 96 9.29 -10.97 -17.30
C MET A 96 9.55 -11.86 -16.09
N GLU A 97 10.80 -12.33 -15.95
CA GLU A 97 11.20 -13.02 -14.72
C GLU A 97 11.29 -12.05 -13.53
N PRO A 98 10.73 -12.39 -12.34
CA PRO A 98 10.65 -11.49 -11.18
C PRO A 98 12.00 -10.90 -10.76
N ILE A 99 13.07 -11.69 -10.83
CA ILE A 99 14.42 -11.26 -10.47
C ILE A 99 14.93 -10.20 -11.47
N GLN A 100 14.68 -10.38 -12.76
CA GLN A 100 15.09 -9.43 -13.79
C GLN A 100 14.30 -8.12 -13.66
N LEU A 101 12.98 -8.22 -13.47
CA LEU A 101 12.11 -7.05 -13.32
C LEU A 101 12.43 -6.27 -12.03
N SER A 102 12.67 -6.95 -10.91
CA SER A 102 13.06 -6.30 -9.65
C SER A 102 14.41 -5.60 -9.76
N ALA A 103 15.42 -6.24 -10.37
CA ALA A 103 16.73 -5.63 -10.60
C ALA A 103 16.62 -4.37 -11.49
N LEU A 104 15.82 -4.44 -12.55
CA LEU A 104 15.57 -3.30 -13.44
C LEU A 104 14.91 -2.14 -12.68
N ILE A 105 13.83 -2.39 -11.94
CA ILE A 105 13.12 -1.35 -11.19
C ILE A 105 14.02 -0.74 -10.13
N LEU A 106 14.73 -1.55 -9.34
CA LEU A 106 15.64 -1.07 -8.30
C LEU A 106 16.78 -0.25 -8.89
N GLY A 107 17.40 -0.72 -9.98
CA GLY A 107 18.48 0.00 -10.66
C GLY A 107 18.03 1.34 -11.23
N VAL A 108 16.91 1.35 -11.96
CA VAL A 108 16.35 2.59 -12.54
C VAL A 108 15.95 3.57 -11.45
N VAL A 109 15.27 3.10 -10.39
CA VAL A 109 14.87 3.95 -9.27
C VAL A 109 16.08 4.49 -8.53
N ALA A 110 17.13 3.70 -8.31
CA ALA A 110 18.35 4.14 -7.65
C ALA A 110 19.05 5.25 -8.45
N VAL A 111 19.26 5.06 -9.75
CA VAL A 111 19.91 6.04 -10.62
C VAL A 111 19.10 7.33 -10.69
N LEU A 112 17.79 7.24 -10.97
CA LEU A 112 16.94 8.43 -11.07
C LEU A 112 16.81 9.17 -9.74
N SER A 113 16.73 8.45 -8.61
CA SER A 113 16.67 9.05 -7.27
C SER A 113 17.96 9.77 -6.91
N PHE A 114 19.11 9.16 -7.23
CA PHE A 114 20.40 9.78 -7.01
C PHE A 114 20.60 11.04 -7.86
N LEU A 115 20.22 11.00 -9.14
CA LEU A 115 20.30 12.17 -10.03
C LEU A 115 19.43 13.32 -9.51
N ILE A 116 18.19 13.04 -9.15
CA ILE A 116 17.27 14.06 -8.63
C ILE A 116 17.79 14.64 -7.31
N TRP A 117 18.32 13.81 -6.41
CA TRP A 117 18.93 14.28 -5.17
C TRP A 117 20.11 15.23 -5.44
N LEU A 118 20.99 14.88 -6.39
CA LEU A 118 22.13 15.71 -6.80
C LEU A 118 21.69 17.08 -7.34
N PHE A 119 20.57 17.17 -8.07
CA PHE A 119 20.08 18.43 -8.62
C PHE A 119 19.31 19.29 -7.61
N ILE A 120 18.52 18.68 -6.72
CA ILE A 120 17.70 19.43 -5.74
C ILE A 120 18.56 19.91 -4.58
N GLU A 121 19.42 19.04 -4.03
CA GLU A 121 20.27 19.37 -2.88
C GLU A 121 21.72 18.95 -3.09
N PRO A 122 22.45 19.57 -4.04
CA PRO A 122 23.84 19.19 -4.34
C PRO A 122 24.77 19.31 -3.11
N ARG A 123 24.45 20.21 -2.18
CA ARG A 123 25.27 20.46 -0.99
C ARG A 123 25.13 19.35 0.06
N THR A 124 23.97 18.71 0.20
CA THR A 124 23.77 17.65 1.20
C THR A 124 24.52 16.38 0.83
N VAL A 125 24.73 16.11 -0.46
CA VAL A 125 25.53 14.97 -0.94
C VAL A 125 26.97 15.00 -0.40
N PHE A 126 27.60 16.17 -0.38
CA PHE A 126 29.01 16.30 0.03
C PHE A 126 29.19 16.75 1.49
N ALA A 127 28.16 17.33 2.11
CA ALA A 127 28.22 17.84 3.47
C ALA A 127 27.70 16.85 4.54
N LEU A 128 27.07 15.73 4.14
CA LEU A 128 26.61 14.73 5.09
C LEU A 128 27.80 14.04 5.78
N SER A 129 27.85 14.10 7.10
CA SER A 129 28.75 13.26 7.90
C SER A 129 28.23 11.83 7.85
N TYR A 130 28.88 10.97 7.06
CA TYR A 130 28.57 9.54 6.99
C TYR A 130 29.01 8.82 8.28
N SER A 131 28.19 8.93 9.33
CA SER A 131 28.41 8.16 10.55
C SER A 131 28.15 6.67 10.29
N SER A 132 28.82 5.79 11.05
CA SER A 132 28.61 4.35 10.98
C SER A 132 27.14 3.97 11.26
N GLU A 133 26.49 4.68 12.19
CA GLU A 133 25.08 4.51 12.50
C GLU A 133 24.19 4.82 11.29
N MET A 134 24.38 5.98 10.64
CA MET A 134 23.61 6.35 9.46
C MET A 134 23.79 5.35 8.31
N LEU A 135 25.03 4.93 8.04
CA LEU A 135 25.32 3.94 7.01
C LEU A 135 24.65 2.59 7.31
N SER A 136 24.66 2.16 8.57
CA SER A 136 23.97 0.94 8.99
C SER A 136 22.45 1.03 8.80
N SER A 137 21.83 2.15 9.15
CA SER A 137 20.39 2.36 8.94
C SER A 137 20.02 2.37 7.46
N ILE A 138 20.83 3.04 6.63
CA ILE A 138 20.65 3.06 5.16
C ILE A 138 20.78 1.65 4.60
N PHE A 139 21.77 0.87 5.04
CA PHE A 139 21.97 -0.50 4.58
C PHE A 139 20.79 -1.39 4.93
N VAL A 140 20.33 -1.36 6.20
CA VAL A 140 19.19 -2.17 6.66
C VAL A 140 17.93 -1.80 5.86
N TYR A 141 17.66 -0.50 5.69
CA TYR A 141 16.52 -0.04 4.91
C TYR A 141 16.63 -0.46 3.44
N SER A 142 17.77 -0.22 2.80
CA SER A 142 17.97 -0.51 1.38
C SER A 142 17.92 -2.00 1.07
N TYR A 143 18.51 -2.84 1.93
CA TYR A 143 18.55 -4.28 1.71
C TYR A 143 17.21 -4.96 2.04
N PHE A 144 16.69 -4.77 3.24
CA PHE A 144 15.48 -5.49 3.68
C PHE A 144 14.19 -4.86 3.15
N ILE A 145 14.09 -3.53 3.17
CA ILE A 145 12.85 -2.83 2.79
C ILE A 145 12.83 -2.54 1.30
N CYS A 146 13.90 -2.03 0.70
CA CYS A 146 13.89 -1.75 -0.74
C CYS A 146 14.11 -3.02 -1.56
N ALA A 147 15.24 -3.71 -1.43
CA ALA A 147 15.58 -4.82 -2.31
C ALA A 147 14.72 -6.06 -2.04
N PHE A 148 14.80 -6.63 -0.83
CA PHE A 148 14.15 -7.88 -0.48
C PHE A 148 12.62 -7.81 -0.59
N ALA A 149 12.00 -6.76 -0.03
CA ALA A 149 10.55 -6.61 -0.11
C ALA A 149 10.08 -6.38 -1.56
N THR A 150 10.82 -5.65 -2.40
CA THR A 150 10.45 -5.46 -3.81
C THR A 150 10.50 -6.77 -4.58
N VAL A 151 11.54 -7.58 -4.36
CA VAL A 151 11.65 -8.91 -4.99
C VAL A 151 10.46 -9.77 -4.60
N ILE A 152 10.16 -9.91 -3.30
CA ILE A 152 9.01 -10.68 -2.82
C ILE A 152 7.70 -10.14 -3.37
N ASN A 153 7.53 -8.81 -3.43
CA ASN A 153 6.32 -8.19 -3.96
C ASN A 153 6.10 -8.59 -5.42
N ILE A 154 7.15 -8.55 -6.24
CA ILE A 154 7.06 -8.92 -7.67
C ILE A 154 6.80 -10.42 -7.83
N PHE A 155 7.44 -11.27 -7.03
CA PHE A 155 7.13 -12.71 -7.00
C PHE A 155 5.67 -12.98 -6.64
N ALA A 156 5.14 -12.29 -5.62
CA ALA A 156 3.75 -12.40 -5.22
C ALA A 156 2.81 -11.88 -6.32
N GLN A 157 3.12 -10.74 -6.95
CA GLN A 157 2.33 -10.14 -8.03
C GLN A 157 2.29 -10.99 -9.29
N LYS A 158 3.37 -11.73 -9.62
CA LYS A 158 3.39 -12.68 -10.74
C LYS A 158 2.32 -13.78 -10.58
N GLN A 159 2.09 -14.20 -9.34
CA GLN A 159 1.11 -15.25 -9.00
C GLN A 159 -0.26 -14.69 -8.63
N ALA A 160 -0.34 -13.43 -8.20
CA ALA A 160 -1.56 -12.80 -7.74
C ALA A 160 -2.35 -12.12 -8.87
N SER A 161 -3.67 -12.27 -8.82
CA SER A 161 -4.56 -11.40 -9.60
C SER A 161 -4.58 -9.99 -9.00
N ALA A 162 -4.97 -8.98 -9.79
CA ALA A 162 -5.14 -7.62 -9.26
C ALA A 162 -6.13 -7.60 -8.06
N ARG A 163 -7.12 -8.49 -8.05
CA ARG A 163 -8.06 -8.65 -6.92
C ARG A 163 -7.36 -9.16 -5.66
N THR A 164 -6.56 -10.23 -5.77
CA THR A 164 -5.77 -10.79 -4.67
C THR A 164 -4.72 -9.79 -4.17
N ALA A 165 -4.11 -9.00 -5.07
CA ALA A 165 -3.20 -7.92 -4.70
C ALA A 165 -3.89 -6.87 -3.81
N SER A 166 -5.15 -6.52 -4.09
CA SER A 166 -5.94 -5.62 -3.24
C SER A 166 -6.08 -6.16 -1.81
N VAL A 167 -6.29 -7.47 -1.64
CA VAL A 167 -6.39 -8.09 -0.31
C VAL A 167 -5.07 -8.05 0.43
N ILE A 168 -3.98 -8.38 -0.26
CA ILE A 168 -2.63 -8.31 0.30
C ILE A 168 -2.32 -6.89 0.79
N TYR A 169 -2.65 -5.86 0.00
CA TYR A 169 -2.44 -4.47 0.41
C TYR A 169 -3.36 -4.02 1.56
N SER A 170 -4.56 -4.60 1.72
CA SER A 170 -5.38 -4.35 2.91
C SER A 170 -4.77 -4.99 4.17
N LEU A 171 -4.15 -6.17 4.04
CA LEU A 171 -3.44 -6.82 5.14
C LEU A 171 -2.21 -6.02 5.58
N GLU A 172 -1.59 -5.23 4.68
CA GLU A 172 -0.51 -4.29 5.01
C GLU A 172 -0.90 -3.41 6.20
N ILE A 173 -2.11 -2.85 6.20
CA ILE A 173 -2.62 -1.99 7.29
C ILE A 173 -2.73 -2.74 8.61
N VAL A 174 -3.18 -3.99 8.56
CA VAL A 174 -3.35 -4.83 9.75
C VAL A 174 -2.00 -5.05 10.41
N PHE A 175 -1.00 -5.44 9.62
CA PHE A 175 0.37 -5.60 10.09
C PHE A 175 0.98 -4.28 10.54
N SER A 176 0.80 -3.19 9.78
CA SER A 176 1.29 -1.85 10.16
C SER A 176 0.71 -1.38 11.48
N THR A 177 -0.59 -1.61 11.71
CA THR A 177 -1.27 -1.23 12.96
C THR A 177 -0.74 -2.06 14.13
N ILE A 178 -0.61 -3.38 13.96
CA ILE A 178 -0.09 -4.28 15.01
C ILE A 178 1.36 -3.93 15.35
N PHE A 179 2.22 -3.73 14.34
CA PHE A 179 3.61 -3.38 14.57
C PHE A 179 3.76 -2.00 15.19
N SER A 180 2.95 -1.02 14.80
CA SER A 180 2.97 0.31 15.42
C SER A 180 2.51 0.32 16.87
N ALA A 181 1.70 -0.66 17.28
CA ALA A 181 1.26 -0.81 18.67
C ALA A 181 2.23 -1.64 19.53
N THR A 182 2.88 -2.65 18.94
CA THR A 182 3.67 -3.66 19.69
C THR A 182 5.16 -3.35 19.73
N LEU A 183 5.73 -2.74 18.67
CA LEU A 183 7.17 -2.54 18.59
C LEU A 183 7.68 -1.49 19.61
N PRO A 184 8.97 -1.56 19.99
CA PRO A 184 9.60 -0.56 20.83
C PRO A 184 9.52 0.85 20.20
N PRO A 185 9.33 1.92 20.99
CA PRO A 185 9.32 3.31 20.50
C PRO A 185 10.59 3.73 19.74
N ILE A 186 11.71 3.04 20.01
CA ILE A 186 12.98 3.24 19.29
C ILE A 186 12.86 2.91 17.79
N LEU A 187 11.91 2.04 17.41
CA LEU A 187 11.74 1.59 16.03
C LEU A 187 10.52 2.20 15.34
N VAL A 188 9.44 2.50 16.07
CA VAL A 188 8.20 3.00 15.50
C VAL A 188 7.53 4.00 16.43
N ASP A 189 6.99 5.09 15.87
CA ASP A 189 6.10 6.00 16.58
C ASP A 189 4.86 5.25 17.06
N ARG A 190 4.69 5.18 18.38
CA ARG A 190 3.58 4.42 18.97
C ARG A 190 2.25 5.08 18.65
N ILE A 191 1.40 4.33 17.97
CA ILE A 191 0.01 4.71 17.75
C ILE A 191 -0.81 4.33 18.98
N ILE A 192 -1.60 5.26 19.49
CA ILE A 192 -2.58 4.97 20.55
C ILE A 192 -3.70 4.16 19.92
N LEU A 193 -3.86 2.91 20.37
CA LEU A 193 -4.95 2.04 19.92
C LEU A 193 -6.28 2.54 20.48
N THR A 194 -7.02 3.28 19.66
CA THR A 194 -8.42 3.61 19.95
C THR A 194 -9.34 2.49 19.47
N PRO A 195 -10.50 2.26 20.12
CA PRO A 195 -11.48 1.28 19.66
C PRO A 195 -11.92 1.52 18.21
N SER A 196 -12.03 2.79 17.79
CA SER A 196 -12.37 3.17 16.41
C SER A 196 -11.33 2.70 15.39
N LEU A 197 -10.04 2.77 15.73
CA LEU A 197 -8.93 2.36 14.88
C LEU A 197 -8.89 0.84 14.72
N VAL A 198 -9.13 0.10 15.82
CA VAL A 198 -9.20 -1.37 15.79
C VAL A 198 -10.39 -1.83 14.94
N ILE A 199 -11.57 -1.25 15.16
CA ILE A 199 -12.78 -1.57 14.38
C ILE A 199 -12.56 -1.23 12.90
N GLY A 200 -11.97 -0.07 12.61
CA GLY A 200 -11.66 0.35 11.25
C GLY A 200 -10.71 -0.63 10.54
N CYS A 201 -9.64 -1.05 11.22
CA CYS A 201 -8.70 -2.05 10.72
C CYS A 201 -9.39 -3.39 10.39
N VAL A 202 -10.24 -3.88 11.29
CA VAL A 202 -11.01 -5.12 11.09
C VAL A 202 -11.95 -4.98 9.89
N LEU A 203 -12.65 -3.85 9.75
CA LEU A 203 -13.55 -3.61 8.62
C LEU A 203 -12.81 -3.55 7.29
N VAL A 204 -11.65 -2.90 7.24
CA VAL A 204 -10.83 -2.87 6.01
C VAL A 204 -10.36 -4.28 5.64
N ALA A 205 -9.88 -5.06 6.61
CA ALA A 205 -9.49 -6.44 6.38
C ALA A 205 -10.66 -7.29 5.87
N LEU A 206 -11.80 -7.26 6.55
CA LEU A 206 -13.02 -7.99 6.16
C LEU A 206 -13.52 -7.57 4.78
N GLY A 207 -13.50 -6.28 4.47
CA GLY A 207 -13.93 -5.77 3.18
C GLY A 207 -13.05 -6.27 2.04
N ALA A 208 -11.74 -6.37 2.30
CA ALA A 208 -10.80 -6.94 1.35
C ALA A 208 -11.06 -8.43 1.13
N PHE A 209 -11.24 -9.21 2.21
CA PHE A 209 -11.60 -10.63 2.10
C PHE A 209 -12.90 -10.85 1.33
N LEU A 210 -13.95 -10.05 1.61
CA LEU A 210 -15.23 -10.12 0.89
C LEU A 210 -15.09 -9.77 -0.59
N SER A 211 -14.18 -8.86 -0.93
CA SER A 211 -13.90 -8.46 -2.31
C SER A 211 -13.30 -9.61 -3.13
N GLU A 212 -12.51 -10.47 -2.49
CA GLU A 212 -11.93 -11.67 -3.12
C GLU A 212 -12.87 -12.88 -3.09
N PHE A 213 -13.69 -13.01 -2.04
CA PHE A 213 -14.58 -14.17 -1.87
C PHE A 213 -15.54 -14.31 -3.05
N ASP A 214 -15.32 -15.36 -3.85
CA ASP A 214 -16.15 -15.74 -4.97
C ASP A 214 -17.42 -16.44 -4.45
N ALA A 215 -18.40 -15.66 -3.98
CA ALA A 215 -19.69 -16.19 -3.53
C ALA A 215 -20.39 -17.00 -4.63
N THR A 216 -20.10 -16.71 -5.91
CA THR A 216 -20.60 -17.49 -7.04
C THR A 216 -20.01 -18.90 -7.09
N ALA A 217 -18.71 -19.08 -6.80
CA ALA A 217 -18.12 -20.41 -6.70
C ALA A 217 -18.65 -21.20 -5.51
N PHE A 218 -18.87 -20.54 -4.36
CA PHE A 218 -19.44 -21.17 -3.16
C PHE A 218 -20.92 -21.55 -3.36
N VAL A 219 -21.75 -20.68 -3.94
CA VAL A 219 -23.17 -20.96 -4.22
C VAL A 219 -23.33 -22.04 -5.29
N VAL A 220 -22.46 -22.06 -6.31
CA VAL A 220 -22.45 -23.14 -7.30
C VAL A 220 -21.99 -24.45 -6.67
N ALA A 221 -20.92 -24.45 -5.85
CA ALA A 221 -20.47 -25.63 -5.13
C ALA A 221 -21.52 -26.14 -4.13
N TRP A 222 -22.23 -25.24 -3.45
CA TRP A 222 -23.29 -25.55 -2.49
C TRP A 222 -24.54 -26.09 -3.17
N LYS A 223 -24.98 -25.50 -4.31
CA LYS A 223 -26.04 -26.06 -5.15
C LYS A 223 -25.68 -27.44 -5.69
N ARG A 224 -24.42 -27.64 -6.14
CA ARG A 224 -23.94 -28.94 -6.65
C ARG A 224 -23.85 -30.01 -5.56
N ARG A 225 -23.70 -29.61 -4.30
CA ARG A 225 -23.70 -30.48 -3.11
C ARG A 225 -25.10 -30.88 -2.63
N TRP A 226 -26.13 -30.14 -3.06
CA TRP A 226 -27.54 -30.41 -2.74
C TRP A 226 -28.34 -30.96 -3.94
N SER A 227 -27.73 -31.00 -5.13
CA SER A 227 -28.30 -31.57 -6.36
C SER A 227 -27.65 -32.90 -6.76
N ALA A 228 -26.90 -33.54 -5.86
CA ALA A 228 -26.31 -34.87 -5.98
C ALA A 228 -26.75 -35.68 -4.75
#